data_AF-A0AAU7DE30-F1
#
_entry.id   AF-A0AAU7DE30-F1
#
_cell.length_a   1.000
_cell.length_b   1.000
_cell.length_c   1.000
_cell.angle_alpha   90.00
_cell.angle_beta   90.00
_cell.angle_gamma   90.00
#
_symmetry.space_group_name_H-M   'P 1'
#
loop_
_entity.id
_entity.type
_entity.pdbx_description
1 polymer ?
#
loop_
_entity_poly.entity_id
_entity_poly.type
_entity_poly.pdbx_seq_one_letter_code
_entity_poly.pdbx_strand_id
1 'polypeptide(L)'
;MRLEGRVAGPWANELDRVWVEQAPRLTTKKVVIDIHNVTYADAAGKQVLRSIYAQTHAAFITNTPWAQFLADEVTASKAATVEEGD
;
A
#
# COMPACT_ATOMS: atom_id res chain seq x y z
N MET A 1 -7.90 7.92 2.62
CA MET A 1 -8.74 6.76 3.03
C MET A 1 -8.16 6.16 4.29
N ARG A 2 -8.92 5.34 5.02
CA ARG A 2 -8.46 4.66 6.23
C ARG A 2 -8.69 3.16 6.07
N LEU A 3 -7.67 2.37 6.42
CA LEU A 3 -7.67 0.92 6.39
C LEU A 3 -7.53 0.39 7.81
N GLU A 4 -8.28 -0.66 8.13
CA GLU A 4 -8.32 -1.25 9.47
C GLU A 4 -8.30 -2.77 9.40
N GLY A 5 -7.71 -3.40 10.41
CA GLY A 5 -7.65 -4.86 10.49
C GLY A 5 -6.75 -5.47 9.42
N ARG A 6 -7.25 -6.51 8.76
CA ARG A 6 -6.45 -7.31 7.81
C ARG A 6 -6.64 -6.81 6.38
N VAL A 7 -5.55 -6.42 5.74
CA VAL A 7 -5.49 -6.16 4.29
C VAL A 7 -4.92 -7.39 3.61
N ALA A 8 -5.73 -8.45 3.54
CA ALA A 8 -5.29 -9.76 3.08
C ALA A 8 -6.44 -10.54 2.41
N GLY A 9 -6.09 -11.43 1.48
CA GLY A 9 -7.04 -12.27 0.75
C GLY A 9 -8.16 -11.45 0.11
N PRO A 10 -9.44 -11.77 0.36
CA PRO A 10 -10.57 -11.03 -0.22
C PRO A 10 -10.56 -9.52 0.05
N TRP A 11 -10.02 -9.09 1.20
CA TRP A 11 -9.95 -7.67 1.55
C TRP A 11 -8.87 -6.91 0.76
N ALA A 12 -7.81 -7.59 0.32
CA ALA A 12 -6.85 -7.00 -0.60
C ALA A 12 -7.48 -6.79 -1.99
N ASN A 13 -8.24 -7.78 -2.47
CA ASN A 13 -8.97 -7.67 -3.74
C ASN A 13 -10.01 -6.56 -3.71
N GLU A 14 -10.73 -6.42 -2.60
CA GLU A 14 -11.72 -5.35 -2.44
C GLU A 14 -11.05 -3.96 -2.40
N LEU A 15 -9.90 -3.84 -1.72
CA LEU A 15 -9.12 -2.60 -1.76
C LEU A 15 -8.70 -2.22 -3.18
N ASP A 16 -8.22 -3.19 -3.96
CA ASP A 16 -7.81 -2.96 -5.36
C ASP A 16 -9.00 -2.50 -6.21
N ARG A 17 -10.13 -3.20 -6.10
CA ARG A 17 -11.37 -2.87 -6.82
C ARG A 17 -11.83 -1.44 -6.51
N VAL A 18 -11.93 -1.10 -5.22
CA VAL A 18 -12.34 0.24 -4.77
C VAL A 18 -11.32 1.29 -5.23
N TRP A 19 -10.02 0.97 -5.22
CA TRP A 19 -9.01 1.89 -5.70
C TRP A 19 -9.15 2.17 -7.19
N VAL A 20 -9.27 1.15 -8.04
CA VAL A 20 -9.42 1.29 -9.50
C VAL A 20 -10.66 2.12 -9.85
N GLU A 21 -11.77 1.94 -9.13
CA GLU A 21 -13.01 2.70 -9.34
C GLU A 21 -12.88 4.19 -8.98
N GLN A 22 -12.05 4.52 -7.97
CA GLN A 22 -11.96 5.87 -7.40
C GLN A 22 -10.75 6.66 -7.91
N ALA A 23 -9.64 6.00 -8.23
CA ALA A 23 -8.38 6.63 -8.62
C ALA A 23 -8.50 7.64 -9.78
N PRO A 24 -9.30 7.39 -10.85
CA PRO A 24 -9.47 8.36 -11.94
C PRO A 24 -10.06 9.70 -11.48
N ARG A 25 -10.73 9.74 -10.33
CA ARG A 25 -11.37 10.96 -9.77
C ARG A 25 -10.42 11.77 -8.89
N LEU A 26 -9.21 11.26 -8.61
CA LEU A 26 -8.27 11.82 -7.63
C LEU A 26 -7.09 12.58 -8.25
N THR A 27 -7.12 12.87 -9.55
CA THR A 27 -6.00 13.37 -10.38
C THR A 27 -5.27 14.63 -9.88
N THR A 28 -5.87 15.42 -9.00
CA THR A 28 -5.25 16.65 -8.45
C THR A 28 -5.10 16.64 -6.93
N LYS A 29 -5.60 15.61 -6.24
CA LYS A 29 -5.60 15.58 -4.77
C LYS A 29 -4.44 14.73 -4.26
N LYS A 30 -3.69 15.29 -3.31
CA LYS A 30 -2.72 14.51 -2.54
C LYS A 30 -3.46 13.38 -1.82
N VAL A 31 -3.05 12.15 -2.10
CA VAL A 31 -3.65 10.96 -1.48
C VAL A 31 -2.96 10.71 -0.15
N VAL A 32 -3.77 10.49 0.89
CA VAL A 32 -3.32 10.09 2.22
C VAL A 32 -4.03 8.80 2.59
N ILE A 33 -3.27 7.79 3.00
CA ILE A 33 -3.78 6.49 3.43
C ILE A 33 -3.41 6.31 4.89
N ASP A 34 -4.44 6.22 5.71
CA ASP A 34 -4.28 5.92 7.12
C ASP A 34 -4.27 4.41 7.34
N ILE A 35 -3.14 3.88 7.81
CA ILE A 35 -2.93 2.45 8.04
C ILE A 35 -2.61 2.12 9.50
N HIS A 36 -2.81 3.06 10.42
CA HIS A 36 -2.42 2.89 11.81
C HIS A 36 -3.11 1.70 12.51
N ASN A 37 -4.32 1.37 12.08
CA ASN A 37 -5.12 0.25 12.56
C ASN A 37 -5.01 -1.02 11.69
N VAL A 38 -4.14 -1.05 10.69
CA VAL A 38 -3.85 -2.28 9.94
C VAL A 38 -3.05 -3.21 10.83
N THR A 39 -3.55 -4.42 11.05
CA THR A 39 -2.92 -5.42 11.93
C THR A 39 -2.16 -6.50 11.17
N TYR A 40 -2.43 -6.65 9.87
CA TYR A 40 -1.79 -7.65 9.01
C TYR A 40 -1.99 -7.31 7.53
N ALA A 41 -0.96 -7.58 6.71
CA ALA A 41 -1.03 -7.50 5.26
C ALA A 41 -0.26 -8.67 4.64
N ASP A 42 -0.92 -9.42 3.75
CA ASP A 42 -0.27 -10.47 2.97
C ASP A 42 0.41 -9.90 1.72
N ALA A 43 1.01 -10.76 0.90
CA ALA A 43 1.68 -10.34 -0.33
C ALA A 43 0.74 -9.57 -1.28
N ALA A 44 -0.53 -9.97 -1.38
CA ALA A 44 -1.50 -9.31 -2.23
C ALA A 44 -1.85 -7.92 -1.69
N GLY A 45 -2.12 -7.80 -0.39
CA GLY A 45 -2.39 -6.51 0.26
C GLY A 45 -1.23 -5.53 0.11
N LYS A 46 0.01 -5.99 0.30
CA LYS A 46 1.19 -5.15 0.07
C LYS A 46 1.34 -4.74 -1.40
N GLN A 47 1.05 -5.64 -2.34
CA GLN A 47 1.10 -5.32 -3.77
C GLN A 47 0.09 -4.22 -4.13
N VAL A 48 -1.13 -4.28 -3.60
CA VAL A 48 -2.14 -3.24 -3.82
C VAL A 48 -1.66 -1.89 -3.25
N LEU A 49 -1.14 -1.87 -2.01
CA LEU A 49 -0.59 -0.65 -1.42
C LEU A 49 0.59 -0.08 -2.23
N ARG A 50 1.45 -0.93 -2.79
CA ARG A 50 2.54 -0.53 -3.69
C ARG A 50 2.02 0.08 -4.98
N SER A 51 0.99 -0.51 -5.59
CA SER A 51 0.34 0.02 -6.79
C SER A 51 -0.23 1.41 -6.52
N ILE A 52 -0.89 1.60 -5.36
CA ILE A 52 -1.43 2.91 -4.97
C ILE A 52 -0.29 3.93 -4.78
N TYR A 53 0.77 3.56 -4.07
CA TYR A 53 1.92 4.43 -3.86
C TYR A 53 2.60 4.80 -5.18
N ALA A 54 2.82 3.85 -6.08
CA ALA A 54 3.44 4.10 -7.39
C ALA A 54 2.60 5.05 -8.26
N GLN A 55 1.27 5.01 -8.16
CA GLN A 55 0.37 5.88 -8.92
C GLN A 55 0.29 7.30 -8.36
N THR A 56 0.50 7.50 -7.06
CA THR A 56 0.08 8.73 -6.37
C THR A 56 1.10 9.35 -5.43
N HIS A 57 2.18 8.62 -5.12
CA HIS A 57 3.08 8.94 -4.03
C HIS A 57 2.33 9.23 -2.71
N ALA A 58 1.29 8.43 -2.42
CA ALA A 58 0.45 8.60 -1.26
C ALA A 58 1.28 8.66 0.04
N ALA A 59 0.90 9.56 0.94
CA ALA A 59 1.45 9.58 2.29
C ALA A 59 0.75 8.54 3.17
N PHE A 60 1.51 7.78 3.95
CA PHE A 60 0.98 6.81 4.91
C PHE A 60 0.97 7.39 6.33
N ILE A 61 -0.17 7.30 7.02
CA ILE A 61 -0.26 7.61 8.45
C ILE A 61 -0.05 6.31 9.23
N THR A 62 0.91 6.34 10.16
CA THR A 62 1.34 5.23 10.99
C THR A 62 1.38 5.69 12.45
N ASN A 63 1.04 4.80 13.39
CA ASN A 63 1.25 5.04 14.84
C ASN A 63 1.72 3.79 15.60
N THR A 64 1.97 2.70 14.88
CA THR A 64 2.50 1.44 15.43
C THR A 64 3.77 1.03 14.67
N PRO A 65 4.70 0.30 15.30
CA PRO A 65 5.89 -0.22 14.62
C PRO A 65 5.55 -1.09 13.42
N TRP A 66 4.48 -1.89 13.50
CA TRP A 66 3.99 -2.70 12.40
C TRP A 66 3.51 -1.84 11.21
N ALA A 67 2.70 -0.80 11.46
CA ALA A 67 2.24 0.10 10.41
C ALA A 67 3.41 0.87 9.77
N GLN A 68 4.41 1.26 10.56
CA GLN A 68 5.62 1.90 10.03
C GLN A 68 6.41 0.95 9.14
N PHE A 69 6.68 -0.28 9.62
CA PHE A 69 7.34 -1.31 8.82
C PHE A 69 6.62 -1.56 7.49
N LEU A 70 5.28 -1.66 7.52
CA LEU A 70 4.49 -1.84 6.32
C LEU A 70 4.62 -0.65 5.35
N ALA A 71 4.57 0.59 5.85
CA ALA A 71 4.77 1.78 5.02
C ALA A 71 6.17 1.79 4.38
N ASP A 72 7.21 1.47 5.14
CA ASP A 72 8.59 1.41 4.65
C ASP A 72 8.73 0.32 3.57
N GLU A 73 8.15 -0.87 3.78
CA GLU A 73 8.19 -1.98 2.82
C GLU A 73 7.40 -1.69 1.52
N VAL A 74 6.35 -0.87 1.61
CA VAL A 74 5.55 -0.44 0.45
C VAL A 74 6.24 0.66 -0.33
N THR A 75 6.93 1.56 0.36
CA THR A 75 7.59 2.74 -0.25
C THR A 75 9.01 2.46 -0.72
N ALA A 76 9.64 1.39 -0.24
CA ALA A 76 10.95 0.96 -0.69
C ALA A 76 10.94 0.64 -2.21
N SER A 77 11.76 1.36 -2.97
CA SER A 77 12.04 1.04 -4.37
C SER A 77 12.74 -0.30 -4.46
N LYS A 78 12.22 -1.24 -5.26
CA LYS A 78 12.93 -2.49 -5.58
C LYS A 78 14.09 -2.20 -6.53
N ALA A 79 15.16 -1.59 -6.01
CA ALA A 79 16.46 -1.42 -6.66
C ALA A 79 17.50 -2.27 -5.93
N ALA A 80 17.25 -3.57 -5.84
CA ALA A 80 18.23 -4.59 -5.46
C ALA A 80 17.60 -5.96 -5.76
N THR A 81 18.02 -6.59 -6.86
CA THR A 81 18.25 -8.05 -7.07
C THR A 81 18.19 -8.30 -8.59
N VAL A 82 19.23 -7.88 -9.31
CA VAL A 82 19.79 -8.59 -10.46
C VAL A 82 21.31 -8.40 -10.34
N GLU A 83 21.94 -9.18 -9.47
CA GLU A 83 23.36 -9.55 -9.58
C GLU A 83 23.31 -11.04 -9.98
N GLU A 84 23.47 -11.32 -11.27
CA GLU A 84 24.71 -11.81 -11.88
C GLU A 84 25.08 -13.21 -11.36
N GLY A 85 24.70 -14.22 -12.13
CA GLY A 85 25.12 -15.60 -11.98
C GLY A 85 25.78 -16.05 -13.27
N ASP A 86 27.09 -16.23 -13.17
CA ASP A 86 28.09 -16.77 -14.11
C ASP A 86 27.62 -17.96 -14.97
#